data_AF-A0A7C6P8Z9-F1
#
_entry.id   AF-A0A7C6P8Z9-F1
#
_cell.length_a   1.000
_cell.length_b   1.000
_cell.length_c   1.000
_cell.angle_alpha   90.00
_cell.angle_beta   90.00
_cell.angle_gamma   90.00
#
_symmetry.space_group_name_H-M   'P 1'
#
loop_
_entity.id
_entity.type
_entity.pdbx_description
1 polymer ?
#
loop_
_entity_poly.entity_id
_entity_poly.type
_entity_poly.pdbx_seq_one_letter_code
_entity_poly.pdbx_strand_id
1 'polypeptide(L)'
;MAISIKINNPCSTKSALEFYTTYKEAFGNVISAEMIGNTSEGDYKFKLANDRGEEIEFEGELGSGYGGEGPTGTLKILQMAGFDVEKEFIKSNSSFKLTK
;
A
#
# COMPACT_ATOMS: atom_id res chain seq x y z
N MET A 1 11.56 -13.63 13.90
CA MET A 1 10.39 -12.95 14.49
C MET A 1 9.92 -11.95 13.45
N ALA A 2 8.75 -12.15 12.86
CA ALA A 2 8.15 -11.18 11.94
C ALA A 2 7.51 -10.08 12.78
N ILE A 3 7.89 -8.82 12.56
CA ILE A 3 7.27 -7.67 13.20
C ILE A 3 6.21 -7.17 12.22
N SER A 4 4.93 -7.34 12.57
CA SER A 4 3.82 -6.80 11.80
C SER A 4 3.42 -5.46 12.41
N ILE A 5 3.64 -4.37 11.68
CA ILE A 5 3.22 -3.02 12.08
C ILE A 5 1.83 -2.79 11.48
N LYS A 6 0.79 -2.94 12.30
CA LYS A 6 -0.58 -2.57 11.92
C LYS A 6 -0.79 -1.11 12.23
N ILE A 7 -1.04 -0.30 11.22
CA ILE A 7 -1.39 1.10 11.44
C ILE A 7 -2.90 1.19 11.57
N ASN A 8 -3.37 1.22 12.81
CA ASN A 8 -4.74 1.67 13.08
C ASN A 8 -4.74 3.19 12.94
N ASN A 9 -5.26 3.70 11.81
CA ASN A 9 -5.86 5.04 11.72
C ASN A 9 -4.98 6.25 11.27
N PRO A 10 -4.20 6.21 10.18
CA PRO A 10 -3.99 7.41 9.39
C PRO A 10 -5.33 7.90 8.80
N CYS A 11 -5.99 8.89 9.40
CA CYS A 11 -7.30 9.41 8.93
C CYS A 11 -7.41 9.82 7.44
N SER A 12 -6.34 9.77 6.64
CA SER A 12 -6.35 10.11 5.21
C SER A 12 -5.19 9.46 4.44
N THR A 13 -5.37 9.31 3.13
CA THR A 13 -4.32 8.89 2.17
C THR A 13 -3.01 9.67 2.34
N LYS A 14 -3.11 10.97 2.67
CA LYS A 14 -1.94 11.81 2.92
C LYS A 14 -1.14 11.36 4.14
N SER A 15 -1.80 11.00 5.24
CA SER A 15 -1.14 10.51 6.45
C SER A 15 -0.45 9.16 6.23
N ALA A 16 -1.07 8.26 5.45
CA ALA A 16 -0.44 7.00 5.05
C ALA A 16 0.82 7.23 4.20
N LEU A 17 0.79 8.21 3.28
CA LEU A 17 1.96 8.60 2.49
C LEU A 17 3.07 9.19 3.35
N GLU A 18 2.75 10.11 4.27
CA GLU A 18 3.73 10.71 5.17
C GLU A 18 4.36 9.65 6.07
N PHE A 19 3.56 8.77 6.66
CA PHE A 19 4.05 7.64 7.44
C PHE A 19 5.03 6.79 6.62
N TYR A 20 4.61 6.31 5.44
CA TYR A 20 5.49 5.48 4.63
C TYR A 20 6.76 6.22 4.23
N THR A 21 6.66 7.50 3.91
CA THR A 21 7.84 8.33 3.56
C THR A 21 8.83 8.44 4.72
N THR A 22 8.35 8.55 5.96
CA THR A 22 9.20 8.60 7.16
C THR A 22 9.77 7.23 7.51
N TYR A 23 8.99 6.16 7.36
CA TYR A 23 9.40 4.82 7.81
C TYR A 23 10.10 3.98 6.73
N LYS A 24 10.00 4.31 5.44
CA LYS A 24 10.55 3.51 4.32
C LYS A 24 12.04 3.19 4.48
N GLU A 25 12.84 4.13 5.00
CA GLU A 25 14.29 3.92 5.15
C GLU A 25 14.59 2.91 6.25
N ALA A 26 13.83 2.94 7.34
CA ALA A 26 13.93 1.97 8.42
C ALA A 26 13.33 0.60 8.03
N PHE A 27 12.21 0.63 7.30
CA PHE A 27 11.52 -0.55 6.80
C PHE A 27 12.33 -1.31 5.75
N GLY A 28 13.23 -0.64 5.02
CA GLY A 28 14.15 -1.31 4.11
C GLY A 28 13.52 -1.74 2.79
N ASN A 29 14.03 -2.82 2.20
CA ASN A 29 13.68 -3.18 0.84
C ASN A 29 12.36 -3.98 0.78
N VAL A 30 11.35 -3.37 0.18
CA VAL A 30 10.05 -4.02 -0.05
C VAL A 30 10.15 -5.01 -1.21
N ILE A 31 9.80 -6.27 -0.93
CA ILE A 31 9.83 -7.38 -1.89
C ILE A 31 8.43 -7.77 -2.37
N SER A 32 7.38 -7.44 -1.61
CA SER A 32 6.01 -7.72 -2.02
C SER A 32 5.04 -6.63 -1.58
N ALA A 33 4.01 -6.43 -2.39
CA ALA A 33 2.92 -5.52 -2.13
C ALA A 33 1.60 -6.19 -2.51
N GLU A 34 0.57 -6.07 -1.68
CA GLU A 34 -0.73 -6.68 -1.89
C GLU A 34 -1.83 -5.67 -1.60
N MET A 35 -2.78 -5.56 -2.50
CA MET A 35 -3.99 -4.77 -2.33
C MET A 35 -5.18 -5.72 -2.37
N ILE A 36 -5.98 -5.66 -1.33
CA ILE A 36 -7.22 -6.39 -1.18
C ILE A 36 -8.32 -5.34 -1.11
N GLY A 37 -8.93 -5.02 -2.24
CA GLY A 37 -10.07 -4.12 -2.32
C GLY A 37 -11.35 -4.89 -2.52
N ASN A 38 -12.29 -4.69 -1.59
CA ASN A 38 -13.67 -5.11 -1.74
C ASN A 38 -14.51 -3.90 -2.15
N THR A 39 -14.67 -3.70 -3.46
CA THR A 39 -15.42 -2.59 -4.06
C THR A 39 -16.89 -2.53 -3.61
N SER A 40 -17.45 -3.64 -3.12
CA SER A 40 -18.84 -3.70 -2.64
C SER A 40 -19.03 -3.11 -1.23
N GLU A 41 -17.99 -3.16 -0.40
CA GLU A 41 -18.06 -2.71 1.01
C GLU A 41 -17.27 -1.43 1.27
N GLY A 42 -16.42 -1.01 0.32
CA GLY A 42 -15.52 0.13 0.51
C GLY A 42 -14.30 -0.19 1.39
N ASP A 43 -14.14 -1.46 1.75
CA ASP A 43 -13.00 -1.97 2.50
C ASP A 43 -11.81 -2.22 1.56
N TYR A 44 -10.73 -1.48 1.78
CA TYR A 44 -9.46 -1.68 1.12
C TYR A 44 -8.38 -1.98 2.15
N LYS A 45 -7.59 -3.02 1.91
CA LYS A 45 -6.40 -3.33 2.70
C LYS A 45 -5.19 -3.33 1.80
N PHE A 46 -4.20 -2.50 2.12
CA PHE A 46 -2.94 -2.45 1.41
C PHE A 46 -1.82 -2.94 2.32
N LYS A 47 -1.07 -3.94 1.86
CA LYS A 47 0.00 -4.59 2.60
C LYS A 47 1.31 -4.48 1.85
N LEU A 48 2.39 -4.26 2.59
CA LEU A 48 3.76 -4.27 2.09
C LEU A 48 4.57 -5.23 2.95
N ALA A 49 5.41 -6.05 2.34
CA ALA A 49 6.36 -6.88 3.07
C ALA A 49 7.79 -6.67 2.56
N ASN A 50 8.74 -6.60 3.50
CA ASN A 50 10.16 -6.43 3.22
C ASN A 50 10.94 -7.75 3.19
N ASP A 51 12.20 -7.70 2.80
CA ASP A 51 13.11 -8.86 2.75
C ASP A 51 13.41 -9.47 4.13
N ARG A 52 13.10 -8.75 5.22
CA ARG A 52 13.28 -9.18 6.60
C ARG A 52 12.06 -9.89 7.19
N GLY A 53 10.97 -9.99 6.42
CA GLY A 53 9.70 -10.56 6.88
C GLY A 53 8.90 -9.63 7.80
N GLU A 54 9.16 -8.33 7.75
CA GLU A 54 8.33 -7.30 8.39
C GLU A 54 7.22 -6.86 7.44
N GLU A 55 6.08 -6.50 8.00
CA GLU A 55 4.88 -6.16 7.23
C GLU A 55 4.30 -4.82 7.69
N ILE A 56 3.88 -3.99 6.75
CA ILE A 56 3.06 -2.80 6.98
C ILE A 56 1.69 -3.05 6.38
N GLU A 57 0.64 -2.84 7.16
CA GLU A 57 -0.76 -2.94 6.74
C GLU A 57 -1.45 -1.59 6.92
N PHE A 58 -2.12 -1.13 5.87
CA PHE A 58 -3.00 0.05 5.82
C PHE A 58 -4.43 -0.43 5.59
N GLU A 59 -5.39 0.08 6.37
CA GLU A 59 -6.80 -0.32 6.32
C GLU A 59 -7.66 0.92 6.03
N GLY A 60 -8.20 1.00 4.81
CA GLY A 60 -9.12 2.07 4.38
C GLY A 60 -8.47 3.37 3.89
N GLU A 61 -7.19 3.63 4.20
CA GLU A 61 -6.49 4.86 3.76
C GLU A 61 -6.08 4.87 2.30
N LEU A 62 -5.79 3.68 1.80
CA LEU A 62 -5.24 3.41 0.48
C LEU A 62 -6.24 2.52 -0.23
N GLY A 63 -6.41 2.79 -1.52
CA GLY A 63 -7.42 2.09 -2.33
C GLY A 63 -6.91 1.84 -3.74
N SER A 64 -7.68 1.11 -4.51
CA SER A 64 -7.40 0.84 -5.93
C SER A 64 -8.72 0.55 -6.66
N GLY A 65 -8.72 0.53 -8.00
CA GLY A 65 -9.93 0.24 -8.76
C GLY A 65 -10.90 1.41 -8.95
N TYR A 66 -10.47 2.66 -8.69
CA TYR A 66 -11.25 3.87 -8.96
C TYR A 66 -10.37 5.10 -9.25
N GLY A 67 -10.98 6.22 -9.66
CA GLY A 67 -10.27 7.43 -10.10
C GLY A 67 -9.92 8.45 -9.00
N GLY A 68 -9.85 8.05 -7.72
CA GLY A 68 -9.71 8.98 -6.59
C GLY A 68 -8.31 9.11 -5.97
N GLU A 69 -8.25 9.69 -4.77
CA GLU A 69 -7.00 9.95 -4.04
C GLU A 69 -6.32 8.67 -3.52
N GLY A 70 -7.10 7.71 -3.01
CA GLY A 70 -6.59 6.40 -2.56
C GLY A 70 -5.67 5.69 -3.56
N PRO A 71 -6.10 5.44 -4.82
CA PRO A 71 -5.26 4.83 -5.86
C PRO A 71 -4.02 5.65 -6.21
N THR A 72 -4.10 6.98 -6.09
CA THR A 72 -2.93 7.84 -6.28
C THR A 72 -1.91 7.67 -5.15
N GLY A 73 -2.37 7.51 -3.91
CA GLY A 73 -1.51 7.19 -2.76
C GLY A 73 -0.86 5.81 -2.89
N THR A 74 -1.64 4.79 -3.25
CA THR A 74 -1.15 3.43 -3.48
C THR A 74 -0.05 3.41 -4.54
N LEU A 75 -0.27 4.08 -5.68
CA LEU A 75 0.73 4.17 -6.75
C LEU A 75 2.04 4.80 -6.26
N LYS A 76 1.96 5.92 -5.52
CA LYS A 76 3.15 6.59 -4.99
C LYS A 76 3.93 5.67 -4.05
N ILE A 77 3.26 4.97 -3.16
CA ILE A 77 3.92 4.04 -2.23
C ILE A 77 4.59 2.91 -2.99
N LEU A 78 3.94 2.33 -3.98
CA LEU A 78 4.52 1.28 -4.84
C LEU A 78 5.76 1.77 -5.59
N GLN A 79 5.71 2.97 -6.17
CA GLN A 79 6.86 3.58 -6.84
C GLN A 79 8.01 3.87 -5.86
N MET A 80 7.70 4.38 -4.66
CA MET A 80 8.70 4.61 -3.61
C MET A 80 9.29 3.30 -3.08
N ALA A 81 8.49 2.23 -3.06
CA ALA A 81 8.92 0.88 -2.76
C ALA A 81 9.72 0.26 -3.92
N GLY A 82 9.81 0.92 -5.08
CA GLY A 82 10.58 0.47 -6.25
C GLY A 82 9.86 -0.55 -7.14
N PHE A 83 8.53 -0.62 -7.10
CA PHE A 83 7.74 -1.38 -8.07
C PHE A 83 7.49 -0.54 -9.32
N ASP A 84 7.70 -1.14 -10.48
CA ASP A 84 7.36 -0.52 -11.77
C ASP A 84 5.90 -0.83 -12.09
N VAL A 85 5.01 0.07 -11.70
CA VAL A 85 3.56 -0.10 -11.83
C VAL A 85 2.96 1.14 -12.48
N GLU A 86 2.10 0.92 -13.46
CA GLU A 86 1.43 1.99 -14.17
C GLU A 86 0.17 2.46 -13.44
N LYS A 87 -0.16 3.75 -13.59
CA LYS A 87 -1.35 4.34 -12.98
C LYS A 87 -2.65 3.65 -13.41
N GLU A 88 -2.73 3.22 -14.67
CA GLU A 88 -3.89 2.52 -15.21
C GLU A 88 -4.09 1.14 -14.56
N PHE A 89 -3.01 0.44 -14.22
CA PHE A 89 -3.09 -0.82 -13.51
C PHE A 89 -3.76 -0.65 -12.14
N ILE A 90 -3.33 0.35 -11.36
CA ILE A 90 -3.89 0.62 -10.02
C ILE A 90 -5.34 1.13 -10.11
N LYS A 91 -5.69 1.85 -11.17
CA LYS A 91 -7.07 2.33 -11.38
C LYS A 91 -8.03 1.25 -11.86
N SER A 92 -7.54 0.25 -12.58
CA SER A 92 -8.39 -0.80 -13.18
C SER A 92 -8.50 -2.03 -12.30
N ASN A 93 -7.53 -2.27 -11.42
CA ASN A 93 -7.51 -3.42 -10.52
C ASN A 93 -7.85 -2.97 -9.10
N SER A 94 -9.00 -3.42 -8.59
CA SER A 94 -9.41 -3.21 -7.20
C SER A 94 -8.62 -4.06 -6.21
N SER A 95 -8.01 -5.15 -6.69
CA SER A 95 -7.14 -6.03 -5.91
C SER A 95 -5.97 -6.48 -6.78
N PHE A 96 -4.78 -6.59 -6.20
CA PHE A 96 -3.59 -7.05 -6.90
C PHE A 96 -2.54 -7.57 -5.91
N LYS A 97 -1.62 -8.39 -6.41
CA LYS A 97 -0.43 -8.82 -5.68
C LYS A 97 0.78 -8.65 -6.57
N LEU A 98 1.79 -7.95 -6.07
CA LEU A 98 3.05 -7.67 -6.75
C LEU A 98 4.19 -8.24 -5.92
N THR A 99 5.15 -8.84 -6.60
CA THR A 99 6.37 -9.41 -6.00
C THR A 99 7.55 -9.10 -6.90
N LYS A 100 8.71 -8.84 -6.31
CA LYS A 100 9.98 -8.69 -7.02
C LYS A 100 10.80 -9.97 -7.01
#